data_AF-A0A0W1D733-F1
#
_entry.id   AF-A0A0W1D733-F1
#
_cell.length_a   1.000
_cell.length_b   1.000
_cell.length_c   1.000
_cell.angle_alpha   90.00
_cell.angle_beta   90.00
_cell.angle_gamma   90.00
#
_symmetry.space_group_name_H-M   'P 1'
#
loop_
_entity.id
_entity.type
_entity.pdbx_description
1 polymer ?
#
loop_
_entity_poly.entity_id
_entity_poly.type
_entity_poly.pdbx_seq_one_letter_code
_entity_poly.pdbx_strand_id
1 'polypeptide(L)'
;MAAIPLTEEAVYSVKQTLRHRFPKDKSSHLSEALAAALSFKTSMSLVETIRQTDRQDPDYILADEGQFLSRLAQLSDRKFTSADRSLNFDNLRYPEPVPIVRTRSKGWDRVKYAKSIRRRAWRNMMIAALNEGIKLRAFTVRPGDNRWPGADRDKRGHLVCFVYPFSIGGLSGIASVNDAGYDELSVHASLWPTEDAARWIQSSNACFLAGEVFASGWLERRDGAWLQVGRELSAHQFACRKHRLAEVAALTVEPNGYADRGSFKL
;
A
#
# COMPACT_ATOMS: atom_id res chain seq x y z
N MET A 1 -3.65 8.35 6.99
CA MET A 1 -3.37 8.28 5.55
C MET A 1 -4.64 7.80 4.86
N ALA A 2 -4.78 8.04 3.57
CA ALA A 2 -5.80 7.42 2.71
C ALA A 2 -5.19 7.25 1.32
N ALA A 3 -5.64 6.26 0.55
CA ALA A 3 -5.16 6.08 -0.81
C ALA A 3 -6.04 6.90 -1.78
N ILE A 4 -5.42 7.87 -2.44
CA ILE A 4 -6.08 8.80 -3.36
C ILE A 4 -5.67 8.40 -4.79
N PRO A 5 -6.61 8.05 -5.68
CA PRO A 5 -6.30 7.87 -7.08
C PRO A 5 -5.93 9.22 -7.71
N LEU A 6 -4.94 9.22 -8.60
CA LEU A 6 -4.50 10.41 -9.33
C LEU A 6 -5.46 10.77 -10.47
N THR A 7 -6.69 11.12 -10.10
CA THR A 7 -7.72 11.63 -11.01
C THR A 7 -8.17 13.01 -10.57
N GLU A 8 -8.70 13.79 -11.51
CA GLU A 8 -9.21 15.13 -11.24
C GLU A 8 -10.35 15.09 -10.21
N GLU A 9 -11.26 14.13 -10.33
CA GLU A 9 -12.43 13.98 -9.46
C GLU A 9 -12.02 13.70 -8.01
N ALA A 10 -11.06 12.79 -7.81
CA ALA A 10 -10.62 12.40 -6.48
C ALA A 10 -9.88 13.53 -5.78
N VAL A 11 -8.93 14.16 -6.47
CA VAL A 11 -8.17 15.29 -5.93
C VAL A 11 -9.07 16.49 -5.67
N TYR A 12 -10.02 16.77 -6.57
CA TYR A 12 -11.02 17.81 -6.36
C TYR A 12 -11.89 17.53 -5.13
N SER A 13 -12.43 16.32 -5.02
CA SER A 13 -13.26 15.88 -3.88
C SER A 13 -12.51 16.04 -2.55
N VAL A 14 -11.26 15.57 -2.48
CA VAL A 14 -10.42 15.72 -1.30
C VAL A 14 -10.19 17.19 -0.96
N LYS A 15 -9.87 18.02 -1.96
CA LYS A 15 -9.69 19.46 -1.76
C LYS A 15 -10.96 20.14 -1.22
N GLN A 16 -12.14 19.81 -1.73
CA GLN A 16 -13.39 20.39 -1.23
C GLN A 16 -13.63 20.01 0.24
N THR A 17 -13.42 18.75 0.61
CA THR A 17 -13.53 18.33 2.01
C THR A 17 -12.52 19.03 2.90
N LEU A 18 -11.28 19.24 2.42
CA LEU A 18 -10.25 20.00 3.13
C LEU A 18 -10.63 21.48 3.31
N ARG A 19 -11.31 22.12 2.34
CA ARG A 19 -11.80 23.50 2.50
C ARG A 19 -12.79 23.64 3.65
N HIS A 20 -13.66 22.66 3.84
CA HIS A 20 -14.56 22.63 4.99
C HIS A 20 -13.81 22.38 6.31
N ARG A 21 -12.78 21.53 6.28
CA ARG A 21 -11.95 21.23 7.46
C ARG A 21 -11.08 22.41 7.88
N PHE A 22 -10.56 23.17 6.91
CA PHE A 22 -9.62 24.27 7.07
C PHE A 22 -10.20 25.58 6.50
N PRO A 23 -11.33 26.10 7.03
CA PRO A 23 -12.07 27.19 6.42
C PRO A 23 -11.34 28.54 6.45
N LYS A 24 -10.30 28.66 7.27
CA LYS A 24 -9.48 29.87 7.42
C LYS A 24 -8.29 29.92 6.46
N ASP A 25 -7.97 28.81 5.79
CA ASP A 25 -6.82 28.71 4.90
C ASP A 25 -7.22 28.97 3.44
N LYS A 26 -6.32 29.62 2.69
CA LYS A 26 -6.58 29.91 1.27
C LYS A 26 -6.67 28.61 0.46
N SER A 27 -7.56 28.59 -0.53
CA SER A 27 -7.73 27.45 -1.45
C SER A 27 -6.43 27.04 -2.17
N SER A 28 -5.57 28.02 -2.50
CA SER A 28 -4.25 27.76 -3.08
C SER A 28 -3.29 27.07 -2.11
N HIS A 29 -3.32 27.42 -0.83
CA HIS A 29 -2.49 26.78 0.19
C HIS A 29 -2.89 25.33 0.40
N LEU A 30 -4.20 25.04 0.40
CA LEU A 30 -4.72 23.67 0.48
C LEU A 30 -4.33 22.83 -0.75
N SER A 31 -4.31 23.43 -1.94
CA SER A 31 -3.82 22.76 -3.16
C SER A 31 -2.33 22.40 -3.06
N GLU A 32 -1.49 23.34 -2.62
CA GLU A 32 -0.06 23.10 -2.44
C GLU A 32 0.22 22.08 -1.33
N ALA A 33 -0.53 22.13 -0.23
CA ALA A 33 -0.43 21.16 0.85
C ALA A 33 -0.89 19.76 0.43
N LEU A 34 -1.97 19.66 -0.35
CA LEU A 34 -2.45 18.39 -0.90
C LEU A 34 -1.43 17.80 -1.89
N ALA A 35 -0.80 18.63 -2.71
CA ALA A 35 0.29 18.17 -3.59
C ALA A 35 1.46 17.59 -2.78
N ALA A 36 1.89 18.28 -1.72
CA ALA A 36 2.92 17.77 -0.82
C ALA A 36 2.51 16.45 -0.14
N ALA A 37 1.25 16.33 0.32
CA ALA A 37 0.72 15.09 0.89
C ALA A 37 0.80 13.90 -0.09
N LEU A 38 0.72 14.18 -1.39
CA LEU A 38 0.81 13.20 -2.48
C LEU A 38 2.24 13.10 -3.05
N SER A 39 3.26 13.60 -2.33
CA SER A 39 4.68 13.58 -2.71
C SER A 39 5.04 14.41 -3.95
N PHE A 40 4.20 15.38 -4.33
CA PHE A 40 4.48 16.34 -5.39
C PHE A 40 5.07 17.64 -4.82
N LYS A 41 6.03 18.22 -5.54
CA LYS A 41 6.67 19.47 -5.11
C LYS A 41 5.73 20.69 -5.18
N THR A 42 4.83 20.70 -6.16
CA THR A 42 3.88 21.80 -6.40
C THR A 42 2.52 21.28 -6.85
N SER A 43 1.48 22.08 -6.67
CA SER A 43 0.14 21.77 -7.18
C SER A 43 0.11 21.62 -8.70
N MET A 44 0.94 22.39 -9.42
CA MET A 44 1.06 22.28 -10.88
C MET A 44 1.64 20.92 -11.31
N SER A 45 2.67 20.42 -10.60
CA SER A 45 3.25 19.10 -10.93
C SER A 45 2.26 17.95 -10.70
N LEU A 46 1.40 18.06 -9.67
CA LEU A 46 0.30 17.13 -9.46
C LEU A 46 -0.71 17.20 -10.61
N VAL A 47 -1.15 18.41 -11.00
CA VAL A 47 -2.11 18.60 -12.10
C VAL A 47 -1.59 18.04 -13.42
N GLU A 48 -0.33 18.26 -13.74
CA GLU A 48 0.27 17.74 -14.97
C GLU A 48 0.33 16.20 -14.96
N THR A 49 0.64 15.60 -13.81
CA THR A 49 0.62 14.14 -13.66
C THR A 49 -0.78 13.57 -13.84
N ILE A 50 -1.80 14.21 -13.27
CA ILE A 50 -3.21 13.81 -13.43
C ILE A 50 -3.63 13.87 -14.91
N ARG A 51 -3.22 14.90 -15.66
CA ARG A 51 -3.54 15.03 -17.10
C ARG A 51 -2.95 13.91 -17.95
N GLN A 52 -1.79 13.38 -17.54
CA GLN A 52 -1.10 12.29 -18.22
C GLN A 52 -1.57 10.91 -17.75
N THR A 53 -2.32 10.85 -16.66
CA THR A 53 -2.80 9.60 -16.06
C THR A 53 -4.04 9.11 -16.80
N ASP A 54 -4.08 7.81 -17.11
CA ASP A 54 -5.31 7.18 -17.58
C ASP A 54 -6.35 7.19 -16.45
N ARG A 55 -7.45 7.89 -16.68
CA ARG A 55 -8.54 8.01 -15.72
C ARG A 55 -9.21 6.67 -15.39
N GLN A 56 -9.18 5.69 -16.29
CA GLN A 56 -9.71 4.35 -16.03
C GLN A 56 -8.73 3.50 -15.20
N ASP A 57 -7.44 3.80 -15.30
CA ASP A 57 -6.37 3.09 -14.62
C ASP A 57 -5.37 3.99 -13.87
N PRO A 58 -5.85 4.80 -12.90
CA PRO A 58 -5.00 5.75 -12.21
C PRO A 58 -4.05 5.06 -11.23
N ASP A 59 -2.91 5.70 -10.99
CA ASP A 59 -2.06 5.36 -9.84
C ASP A 59 -2.73 5.81 -8.54
N TYR A 60 -2.48 5.09 -7.45
CA TYR A 60 -2.98 5.40 -6.11
C TYR A 60 -1.82 5.81 -5.22
N ILE A 61 -1.91 7.00 -4.62
CA ILE A 61 -0.89 7.49 -3.70
C ILE A 61 -1.46 7.54 -2.29
N LEU A 62 -0.68 7.08 -1.32
CA LEU A 62 -1.00 7.29 0.09
C LEU A 62 -0.76 8.75 0.47
N ALA A 63 -1.84 9.44 0.85
CA ALA A 63 -1.76 10.80 1.35
C ALA A 63 -1.10 10.83 2.74
N ASP A 64 -0.02 11.59 2.87
CA ASP A 64 0.74 11.81 4.10
C ASP A 64 0.22 13.06 4.85
N GLU A 65 -0.41 12.85 6.01
CA GLU A 65 -0.90 13.95 6.84
C GLU A 65 0.22 14.86 7.37
N GLY A 66 1.39 14.32 7.66
CA GLY A 66 2.54 15.08 8.15
C GLY A 66 3.05 16.04 7.09
N GLN A 67 3.22 15.57 5.85
CA GLN A 67 3.62 16.41 4.72
C GLN A 67 2.56 17.46 4.40
N PHE A 68 1.27 17.09 4.43
CA PHE A 68 0.18 18.04 4.29
C PHE A 68 0.26 19.17 5.32
N LEU A 69 0.30 18.81 6.61
CA LEU A 69 0.27 19.77 7.70
C LEU A 69 1.55 20.63 7.73
N SER A 70 2.71 20.03 7.48
CA SER A 70 3.98 20.76 7.37
C SER A 70 3.93 21.79 6.25
N ARG A 71 3.46 21.40 5.06
CA ARG A 71 3.36 22.32 3.92
C ARG A 71 2.33 23.41 4.14
N LEU A 72 1.16 23.08 4.70
CA LEU A 72 0.14 24.08 5.01
C LEU A 72 0.64 25.07 6.07
N ALA A 73 1.40 24.63 7.07
CA ALA A 73 1.98 25.51 8.10
C ALA A 73 3.02 26.48 7.53
N GLN A 74 3.77 26.10 6.48
CA GLN A 74 4.71 27.01 5.80
C GLN A 74 3.99 28.11 5.00
N LEU A 75 2.80 27.82 4.49
CA LEU A 75 2.03 28.72 3.63
C LEU A 75 1.02 29.55 4.41
N SER A 76 0.57 29.05 5.55
CA SER A 76 -0.43 29.72 6.39
C SER A 76 0.25 30.57 7.46
N ASP A 77 -0.15 31.83 7.56
CA ASP A 77 0.33 32.75 8.60
C ASP A 77 -0.37 32.53 9.95
N ARG A 78 -0.74 31.28 10.27
CA ARG A 78 -1.49 30.94 11.48
C ARG A 78 -0.92 29.74 12.22
N LYS A 79 -1.11 29.74 13.53
CA LYS A 79 -0.81 28.56 14.36
C LYS A 79 -1.90 27.51 14.20
N PHE A 80 -1.47 26.25 14.10
CA PHE A 80 -2.39 25.11 14.05
C PHE A 80 -2.90 24.75 15.44
N THR A 81 -4.21 24.58 15.52
CA THR A 81 -4.94 24.07 16.67
C THR A 81 -4.72 22.57 16.85
N SER A 82 -5.14 22.01 17.99
CA SER A 82 -5.17 20.56 18.19
C SER A 82 -6.06 19.85 17.17
N ALA A 83 -7.17 20.46 16.77
CA ALA A 83 -8.04 19.94 15.73
C ALA A 83 -7.34 19.89 14.37
N ASP A 84 -6.61 20.93 13.97
CA ASP A 84 -5.84 20.92 12.71
C ASP A 84 -4.86 19.73 12.68
N ARG A 85 -4.14 19.52 13.79
CA ARG A 85 -3.16 18.44 13.95
C ARG A 85 -3.76 17.05 14.01
N SER A 86 -5.07 16.94 14.25
CA SER A 86 -5.79 15.67 14.27
C SER A 86 -6.34 15.28 12.89
N LEU A 87 -5.82 15.88 11.81
CA LEU A 87 -6.15 15.47 10.44
C LEU A 87 -5.92 13.97 10.28
N ASN A 88 -6.88 13.31 9.65
CA ASN A 88 -6.75 11.94 9.19
C ASN A 88 -7.59 11.83 7.91
N PHE A 89 -6.93 11.63 6.77
CA PHE A 89 -7.61 11.53 5.47
C PHE A 89 -8.67 10.42 5.47
N ASP A 90 -8.41 9.27 6.09
CA ASP A 90 -9.38 8.16 6.15
C ASP A 90 -10.68 8.48 6.90
N ASN A 91 -10.65 9.47 7.81
CA ASN A 91 -11.80 9.87 8.63
C ASN A 91 -12.51 11.12 8.11
N LEU A 92 -12.07 11.68 6.97
CA LEU A 92 -12.76 12.78 6.34
C LEU A 92 -14.10 12.32 5.75
N ARG A 93 -15.09 13.22 5.75
CA ARG A 93 -16.38 12.99 5.11
C ARG A 93 -16.30 13.44 3.66
N TYR A 94 -16.07 12.48 2.78
CA TYR A 94 -16.06 12.72 1.33
C TYR A 94 -17.49 12.70 0.78
N PRO A 95 -17.78 13.48 -0.29
CA PRO A 95 -19.02 13.33 -1.03
C PRO A 95 -19.09 11.94 -1.67
N GLU A 96 -20.29 11.38 -1.73
CA GLU A 96 -20.56 10.12 -2.43
C GLU A 96 -20.67 10.34 -3.96
N PRO A 97 -20.21 9.39 -4.79
CA PRO A 97 -19.47 8.18 -4.42
C PRO A 97 -18.06 8.51 -3.91
N VAL A 98 -17.63 7.88 -2.82
CA VAL A 98 -16.30 8.11 -2.23
C VAL A 98 -15.20 7.77 -3.25
N PRO A 99 -14.42 8.74 -3.74
CA PRO A 99 -13.43 8.49 -4.79
C PRO A 99 -12.08 8.02 -4.22
N ILE A 100 -11.99 7.73 -2.93
CA ILE A 100 -10.76 7.37 -2.23
C ILE A 100 -10.85 5.96 -1.63
N VAL A 101 -9.71 5.30 -1.46
CA VAL A 101 -9.60 3.99 -0.83
C VAL A 101 -9.17 4.18 0.62
N ARG A 102 -9.95 3.66 1.57
CA ARG A 102 -9.60 3.70 2.99
C ARG A 102 -8.43 2.78 3.28
N THR A 103 -7.52 3.17 4.17
CA THR A 103 -6.29 2.40 4.45
C THR A 103 -6.19 1.93 5.90
N ARG A 104 -6.99 2.51 6.80
CA ARG A 104 -6.93 2.25 8.23
C ARG A 104 -8.03 1.29 8.66
N SER A 105 -7.63 0.05 8.94
CA SER A 105 -8.49 -0.94 9.58
C SER A 105 -8.68 -0.69 11.09
N LYS A 106 -9.68 -1.33 11.70
CA LYS A 106 -9.93 -1.29 13.16
C LYS A 106 -8.73 -1.77 14.00
N GLY A 107 -7.89 -2.65 13.45
CA GLY A 107 -6.70 -3.20 14.11
C GLY A 107 -5.41 -2.43 13.89
N TRP A 108 -5.43 -1.33 13.12
CA TRP A 108 -4.23 -0.58 12.71
C TRP A 108 -3.24 -0.30 13.85
N ASP A 109 -3.71 0.32 14.93
CA ASP A 109 -2.86 0.77 16.05
C ASP A 109 -2.29 -0.37 16.90
N ARG A 110 -2.78 -1.61 16.71
CA ARG A 110 -2.30 -2.80 17.42
C ARG A 110 -0.99 -3.32 16.83
N VAL A 111 -0.69 -2.98 15.58
CA VAL A 111 0.50 -3.47 14.86
C VAL A 111 1.68 -2.53 15.12
N LYS A 112 2.67 -3.00 15.88
CA LYS A 112 3.88 -2.24 16.26
C LYS A 112 5.14 -2.87 15.67
N TYR A 113 5.62 -2.33 14.55
CA TYR A 113 6.85 -2.81 13.88
C TYR A 113 8.14 -2.51 14.64
N ALA A 114 8.19 -1.39 15.37
CA ALA A 114 9.40 -0.95 16.09
C ALA A 114 9.93 -2.01 17.09
N LYS A 115 9.06 -2.89 17.59
CA LYS A 115 9.39 -3.89 18.62
C LYS A 115 9.88 -5.23 18.06
N SER A 116 9.91 -5.44 16.74
CA SER A 116 10.28 -6.73 16.16
C SER A 116 11.00 -6.60 14.84
N ILE A 117 12.29 -6.96 14.83
CA ILE A 117 13.11 -7.01 13.62
C ILE A 117 12.54 -7.98 12.57
N ARG A 118 11.97 -9.10 13.00
CA ARG A 118 11.30 -10.08 12.12
C ARG A 118 10.08 -9.47 11.43
N ARG A 119 9.27 -8.70 12.16
CA ARG A 119 8.12 -8.02 11.54
C ARG A 119 8.53 -6.93 10.56
N ARG A 120 9.61 -6.20 10.85
CA ARG A 120 10.16 -5.22 9.89
C ARG A 120 10.61 -5.90 8.61
N ALA A 121 11.38 -6.99 8.71
CA ALA A 121 11.83 -7.75 7.56
C ALA A 121 10.65 -8.30 6.74
N TRP A 122 9.67 -8.94 7.40
CA TRP A 122 8.45 -9.40 6.75
C TRP A 122 7.71 -8.26 6.02
N ARG A 123 7.46 -7.13 6.72
CA ARG A 123 6.79 -5.96 6.16
C ARG A 123 7.49 -5.48 4.90
N ASN A 124 8.80 -5.29 4.97
CA ASN A 124 9.60 -4.77 3.85
C ASN A 124 9.48 -5.66 2.61
N MET A 125 9.56 -6.99 2.80
CA MET A 125 9.38 -7.95 1.70
C MET A 125 7.98 -7.90 1.10
N MET A 126 6.95 -7.92 1.94
CA MET A 126 5.55 -7.87 1.48
C MET A 126 5.27 -6.59 0.70
N ILE A 127 5.75 -5.46 1.19
CA ILE A 127 5.58 -4.17 0.51
C ILE A 127 6.28 -4.18 -0.85
N ALA A 128 7.54 -4.62 -0.91
CA ALA A 128 8.30 -4.61 -2.16
C ALA A 128 7.67 -5.53 -3.21
N ALA A 129 7.24 -6.72 -2.83
CA ALA A 129 6.55 -7.65 -3.72
C ALA A 129 5.23 -7.05 -4.25
N LEU A 130 4.38 -6.54 -3.36
CA LEU A 130 3.11 -5.90 -3.75
C LEU A 130 3.31 -4.70 -4.66
N ASN A 131 4.29 -3.84 -4.35
CA ASN A 131 4.58 -2.66 -5.16
C ASN A 131 5.01 -3.06 -6.58
N GLU A 132 5.82 -4.10 -6.74
CA GLU A 132 6.20 -4.58 -8.07
C GLU A 132 4.99 -5.17 -8.80
N GLY A 133 4.11 -5.92 -8.12
CA GLY A 133 2.87 -6.43 -8.72
C GLY A 133 1.94 -5.31 -9.21
N ILE A 134 1.82 -4.21 -8.45
CA ILE A 134 1.07 -3.01 -8.83
C ILE A 134 1.74 -2.31 -10.03
N LYS A 135 3.06 -2.16 -9.99
CA LYS A 135 3.85 -1.55 -11.07
C LYS A 135 3.74 -2.30 -12.40
N LEU A 136 3.71 -3.64 -12.34
CA LEU A 136 3.43 -4.50 -13.48
C LEU A 136 1.96 -4.45 -13.95
N ARG A 137 1.10 -3.71 -13.24
CA ARG A 137 -0.35 -3.67 -13.45
C ARG A 137 -0.98 -5.07 -13.44
N ALA A 138 -0.40 -6.02 -12.69
CA ALA A 138 -0.95 -7.36 -12.53
C ALA A 138 -2.23 -7.34 -11.66
N PHE A 139 -2.35 -6.35 -10.78
CA PHE A 139 -3.53 -6.06 -9.98
C PHE A 139 -3.49 -4.61 -9.52
N THR A 140 -4.60 -4.11 -8.98
CA THR A 140 -4.62 -2.85 -8.24
C THR A 140 -5.13 -3.04 -6.82
N VAL A 141 -5.09 -1.96 -6.04
CA VAL A 141 -5.66 -1.89 -4.69
C VAL A 141 -7.19 -1.89 -4.68
N ARG A 142 -7.85 -1.80 -5.85
CA ARG A 142 -9.30 -1.88 -5.95
C ARG A 142 -9.80 -3.32 -5.70
N PRO A 143 -10.99 -3.48 -5.10
CA PRO A 143 -11.60 -4.80 -4.93
C PRO A 143 -11.75 -5.52 -6.26
N GLY A 144 -11.29 -6.78 -6.33
CA GLY A 144 -11.49 -7.67 -7.47
C GLY A 144 -10.72 -7.33 -8.75
N ASP A 145 -9.89 -6.29 -8.75
CA ASP A 145 -9.14 -5.84 -9.93
C ASP A 145 -7.87 -6.68 -10.11
N ASN A 146 -8.05 -7.92 -10.56
CA ASN A 146 -7.01 -8.89 -10.87
C ASN A 146 -6.82 -8.96 -12.39
N ARG A 147 -5.59 -8.81 -12.89
CA ARG A 147 -5.30 -8.58 -14.31
C ARG A 147 -4.26 -9.52 -14.91
N TRP A 148 -3.72 -10.45 -14.12
CA TRP A 148 -2.78 -11.43 -14.64
C TRP A 148 -3.48 -12.45 -15.55
N PRO A 149 -2.76 -13.06 -16.51
CA PRO A 149 -3.32 -14.12 -17.33
C PRO A 149 -3.88 -15.26 -16.48
N GLY A 150 -5.16 -15.60 -16.67
CA GLY A 150 -5.83 -16.66 -15.91
C GLY A 150 -6.46 -16.21 -14.59
N ALA A 151 -6.49 -14.91 -14.27
CA ALA A 151 -7.14 -14.37 -13.07
C ALA A 151 -8.69 -14.39 -13.09
N ASP A 152 -9.29 -14.88 -14.18
CA ASP A 152 -10.73 -14.84 -14.43
C ASP A 152 -11.52 -15.61 -13.34
N ARG A 153 -12.39 -14.88 -12.65
CA ARG A 153 -13.22 -15.38 -11.53
C ARG A 153 -14.28 -16.38 -11.97
N ASP A 154 -14.71 -16.30 -13.23
CA ASP A 154 -15.82 -17.13 -13.74
C ASP A 154 -15.37 -18.53 -14.14
N LYS A 155 -14.05 -18.75 -14.26
CA LYS A 155 -13.46 -20.05 -14.53
C LYS A 155 -13.27 -20.83 -13.24
N ARG A 156 -14.36 -21.43 -12.76
CA ARG A 156 -14.33 -22.46 -11.71
C ARG A 156 -13.35 -23.57 -12.13
N GLY A 157 -12.14 -23.57 -11.57
CA GLY A 157 -11.16 -24.60 -11.93
C GLY A 157 -9.85 -24.52 -11.17
N HIS A 158 -9.11 -23.42 -11.26
CA HIS A 158 -7.79 -23.34 -10.64
C HIS A 158 -7.47 -21.90 -10.24
N LEU A 159 -7.09 -21.68 -8.98
CA LEU A 159 -6.47 -20.42 -8.56
C LEU A 159 -5.12 -20.29 -9.27
N VAL A 160 -5.10 -19.54 -10.37
CA VAL A 160 -3.85 -19.30 -11.12
C VAL A 160 -3.01 -18.31 -10.31
N CYS A 161 -1.83 -18.77 -9.88
CA CYS A 161 -0.84 -17.90 -9.28
C CYS A 161 -0.07 -17.17 -10.37
N PHE A 162 0.10 -15.86 -10.22
CA PHE A 162 1.00 -15.07 -11.06
C PHE A 162 2.34 -14.92 -10.35
N VAL A 163 3.38 -15.47 -10.96
CA VAL A 163 4.76 -15.43 -10.44
C VAL A 163 5.55 -14.38 -11.20
N TYR A 164 6.27 -13.51 -10.47
CA TYR A 164 7.04 -12.42 -11.07
C TYR A 164 8.30 -12.11 -10.27
N PRO A 165 9.38 -11.65 -10.93
CA PRO A 165 10.56 -11.15 -10.23
C PRO A 165 10.27 -9.79 -9.58
N PHE A 166 10.97 -9.50 -8.48
CA PHE A 166 11.00 -8.17 -7.89
C PHE A 166 12.38 -7.87 -7.31
N SER A 167 12.62 -6.63 -6.90
CA SER A 167 13.84 -6.26 -6.20
C SER A 167 13.58 -5.32 -5.03
N ILE A 168 14.44 -5.37 -4.02
CA ILE A 168 14.37 -4.49 -2.85
C ILE A 168 15.80 -4.14 -2.40
N GLY A 169 16.17 -2.87 -2.45
CA GLY A 169 17.53 -2.43 -2.09
C GLY A 169 18.65 -3.14 -2.88
N GLY A 170 18.40 -3.48 -4.14
CA GLY A 170 19.34 -4.23 -4.99
C GLY A 170 19.33 -5.75 -4.78
N LEU A 171 18.56 -6.26 -3.83
CA LEU A 171 18.40 -7.70 -3.60
C LEU A 171 17.38 -8.29 -4.58
N SER A 172 17.76 -9.36 -5.26
CA SER A 172 16.87 -10.11 -6.15
C SER A 172 15.85 -10.93 -5.37
N GLY A 173 14.60 -10.88 -5.82
CA GLY A 173 13.51 -11.65 -5.26
C GLY A 173 12.55 -12.20 -6.30
N ILE A 174 11.71 -13.12 -5.86
CA ILE A 174 10.60 -13.69 -6.62
C ILE A 174 9.34 -13.67 -5.76
N ALA A 175 8.23 -13.25 -6.36
CA ALA A 175 6.94 -13.16 -5.70
C ALA A 175 5.90 -13.98 -6.45
N SER A 176 4.85 -14.37 -5.73
CA SER A 176 3.62 -14.87 -6.34
C SER A 176 2.42 -14.18 -5.74
N VAL A 177 1.40 -13.96 -6.56
CA VAL A 177 0.09 -13.49 -6.12
C VAL A 177 -1.01 -14.41 -6.65
N ASN A 178 -2.06 -14.61 -5.86
CA ASN A 178 -3.28 -15.27 -6.31
C ASN A 178 -4.51 -14.64 -5.64
N ASP A 179 -5.68 -14.82 -6.27
CA ASP A 179 -6.96 -14.45 -5.64
C ASP A 179 -7.17 -15.34 -4.41
N ALA A 180 -7.39 -14.72 -3.25
CA ALA A 180 -7.69 -15.44 -2.00
C ALA A 180 -9.20 -15.58 -1.77
N GLY A 181 -10.02 -15.11 -2.72
CA GLY A 181 -11.45 -14.91 -2.53
C GLY A 181 -11.72 -13.61 -1.77
N TYR A 182 -12.99 -13.24 -1.67
CA TYR A 182 -13.43 -12.07 -0.89
C TYR A 182 -12.77 -10.72 -1.28
N ASP A 183 -12.28 -10.61 -2.51
CA ASP A 183 -11.48 -9.48 -3.03
C ASP A 183 -10.09 -9.32 -2.39
N GLU A 184 -9.63 -10.29 -1.62
CA GLU A 184 -8.29 -10.33 -1.06
C GLU A 184 -7.27 -10.90 -2.05
N LEU A 185 -6.01 -10.50 -1.88
CA LEU A 185 -4.88 -11.16 -2.54
C LEU A 185 -4.08 -11.94 -1.53
N SER A 186 -3.75 -13.19 -1.85
CA SER A 186 -2.71 -13.95 -1.17
C SER A 186 -1.39 -13.68 -1.89
N VAL A 187 -0.37 -13.31 -1.12
CA VAL A 187 0.93 -12.86 -1.66
C VAL A 187 2.04 -13.60 -0.94
N HIS A 188 2.96 -14.15 -1.72
CA HIS A 188 4.20 -14.74 -1.22
C HIS A 188 5.39 -14.02 -1.85
N ALA A 189 6.48 -13.88 -1.09
CA ALA A 189 7.70 -13.23 -1.53
C ALA A 189 8.91 -14.00 -1.01
N SER A 190 9.96 -14.09 -1.82
CA SER A 190 11.24 -14.67 -1.45
C SER A 190 12.40 -13.81 -1.92
N LEU A 191 13.49 -13.80 -1.14
CA LEU A 191 14.77 -13.17 -1.49
C LEU A 191 15.87 -14.23 -1.53
N TRP A 192 16.88 -13.99 -2.36
CA TRP A 192 17.91 -14.99 -2.71
C TRP A 192 17.24 -16.28 -3.16
N PRO A 193 16.48 -16.23 -4.27
CA PRO A 193 15.73 -17.38 -4.74
C PRO A 193 16.64 -18.56 -5.03
N THR A 194 16.21 -19.76 -4.66
CA THR A 194 16.79 -21.01 -5.13
C THR A 194 16.52 -21.21 -6.62
N GLU A 195 17.19 -22.18 -7.24
CA GLU A 195 16.94 -22.56 -8.64
C GLU A 195 15.46 -22.96 -8.88
N ASP A 196 14.87 -23.72 -7.95
CA ASP A 196 13.47 -24.16 -8.01
C ASP A 196 12.44 -23.13 -7.47
N ALA A 197 12.86 -21.90 -7.16
CA ALA A 197 12.01 -20.96 -6.41
C ALA A 197 10.67 -20.66 -7.11
N ALA A 198 10.64 -20.57 -8.45
CA ALA A 198 9.43 -20.30 -9.21
C ALA A 198 8.34 -21.37 -9.04
N ARG A 199 8.74 -22.62 -8.79
CA ARG A 199 7.84 -23.72 -8.47
C ARG A 199 7.30 -23.59 -7.06
N TRP A 200 8.19 -23.31 -6.10
CA TRP A 200 7.85 -23.35 -4.68
C TRP A 200 7.13 -22.10 -4.18
N ILE A 201 7.41 -20.92 -4.73
CA ILE A 201 6.91 -19.63 -4.23
C ILE A 201 5.38 -19.58 -4.12
N GLN A 202 4.67 -20.36 -4.92
CA GLN A 202 3.21 -20.45 -4.94
C GLN A 202 2.62 -21.16 -3.70
N SER A 203 3.44 -21.91 -2.94
CA SER A 203 3.01 -22.67 -1.78
C SER A 203 3.06 -21.83 -0.50
N SER A 204 2.02 -21.90 0.33
CA SER A 204 1.91 -21.14 1.59
C SER A 204 2.98 -21.52 2.63
N ASN A 205 3.62 -22.67 2.48
CA ASN A 205 4.67 -23.20 3.35
C ASN A 205 6.03 -23.35 2.63
N ALA A 206 6.26 -22.63 1.52
CA ALA A 206 7.48 -22.77 0.73
C ALA A 206 8.75 -22.53 1.55
N CYS A 207 8.74 -21.55 2.46
CA CYS A 207 9.84 -21.28 3.39
C CYS A 207 11.20 -21.28 2.67
N PHE A 208 12.17 -22.08 3.13
CA PHE A 208 13.51 -22.14 2.54
C PHE A 208 13.60 -22.85 1.19
N LEU A 209 12.53 -23.48 0.70
CA LEU A 209 12.47 -24.05 -0.65
C LEU A 209 12.32 -22.97 -1.72
N ALA A 210 11.87 -21.76 -1.35
CA ALA A 210 11.76 -20.64 -2.27
C ALA A 210 12.98 -19.69 -2.21
N GLY A 211 13.84 -19.77 -1.19
CA GLY A 211 14.98 -18.87 -1.00
C GLY A 211 15.44 -18.74 0.44
N GLU A 212 16.39 -17.85 0.71
CA GLU A 212 16.94 -17.67 2.07
C GLU A 212 16.01 -16.90 3.01
N VAL A 213 15.10 -16.10 2.44
CA VAL A 213 14.06 -15.40 3.20
C VAL A 213 12.75 -15.55 2.46
N PHE A 214 11.70 -15.95 3.16
CA PHE A 214 10.35 -16.12 2.65
C PHE A 214 9.35 -15.39 3.54
N ALA A 215 8.38 -14.72 2.91
CA ALA A 215 7.28 -14.04 3.55
C ALA A 215 5.96 -14.39 2.85
N SER A 216 4.89 -14.54 3.62
CA SER A 216 3.53 -14.66 3.09
C SER A 216 2.55 -13.78 3.86
N GLY A 217 1.48 -13.37 3.19
CA GLY A 217 0.44 -12.55 3.79
C GLY A 217 -0.70 -12.24 2.82
N TRP A 218 -1.64 -11.44 3.30
CA TRP A 218 -2.83 -11.05 2.54
C TRP A 218 -2.96 -9.54 2.41
N LEU A 219 -3.41 -9.09 1.23
CA LEU A 219 -3.83 -7.72 0.99
C LEU A 219 -5.36 -7.69 0.97
N GLU A 220 -5.97 -7.02 1.94
CA GLU A 220 -7.39 -6.68 1.92
C GLU A 220 -7.64 -5.61 0.85
N ARG A 221 -8.74 -5.73 0.10
CA ARG A 221 -9.15 -4.70 -0.88
C ARG A 221 -10.64 -4.34 -0.87
N ARG A 222 -11.50 -5.10 -0.18
CA ARG A 222 -12.95 -4.89 -0.20
C ARG A 222 -13.37 -3.69 0.63
N ASP A 223 -12.94 -3.67 1.89
CA ASP A 223 -13.34 -2.64 2.86
C ASP A 223 -12.35 -1.46 2.93
N GLY A 224 -11.37 -1.46 2.04
CA GLY A 224 -10.21 -0.57 1.99
C GLY A 224 -8.99 -1.37 1.54
N ALA A 225 -7.79 -0.78 1.56
CA ALA A 225 -6.57 -1.42 1.11
C ALA A 225 -5.50 -1.44 2.21
N TRP A 226 -5.19 -2.62 2.75
CA TRP A 226 -4.12 -2.80 3.74
C TRP A 226 -3.55 -4.22 3.78
N LEU A 227 -2.27 -4.32 4.14
CA LEU A 227 -1.63 -5.58 4.49
C LEU A 227 -2.20 -6.10 5.81
N GLN A 228 -2.75 -7.32 5.80
CA GLN A 228 -3.27 -7.96 6.99
C GLN A 228 -2.13 -8.55 7.83
N VAL A 229 -2.07 -8.18 9.12
CA VAL A 229 -0.97 -8.53 10.02
C VAL A 229 -1.47 -9.30 11.23
N GLY A 230 -0.83 -10.45 11.47
CA GLY A 230 -1.20 -11.35 12.57
C GLY A 230 -0.81 -10.78 13.92
N ARG A 231 -1.47 -11.29 14.97
CA ARG A 231 -1.02 -11.01 16.35
C ARG A 231 0.42 -11.46 16.57
N GLU A 232 0.84 -12.54 15.92
CA GLU A 232 2.20 -13.05 15.85
C GLU A 232 2.47 -13.52 14.42
N LEU A 233 3.74 -13.46 13.98
CA LEU A 233 4.13 -14.04 12.69
C LEU A 233 4.44 -15.52 12.93
N SER A 234 3.65 -16.40 12.33
CA SER A 234 3.93 -17.84 12.37
C SER A 234 5.20 -18.17 11.58
N ALA A 235 5.77 -19.35 11.81
CA ALA A 235 6.90 -19.86 11.02
C ALA A 235 6.56 -19.99 9.52
N HIS A 236 5.28 -20.18 9.19
CA HIS A 236 4.78 -20.25 7.80
C HIS A 236 4.61 -18.87 7.17
N GLN A 237 4.41 -17.81 7.96
CA GLN A 237 4.31 -16.44 7.46
C GLN A 237 5.65 -15.77 7.22
N PHE A 238 6.69 -16.18 7.96
CA PHE A 238 8.02 -15.62 7.80
C PHE A 238 9.13 -16.60 8.19
N ALA A 239 9.89 -17.05 7.19
CA ALA A 239 11.12 -17.82 7.36
C ALA A 239 12.31 -16.99 6.91
N CYS A 240 13.38 -16.94 7.69
CA CYS A 240 14.54 -16.09 7.40
C CYS A 240 15.80 -16.72 7.96
N ARG A 241 16.83 -16.89 7.11
CA ARG A 241 18.16 -17.26 7.59
C ARG A 241 18.70 -16.17 8.51
N LYS A 242 19.28 -16.56 9.64
CA LYS A 242 19.72 -15.63 10.71
C LYS A 242 20.61 -14.51 10.19
N HIS A 243 21.51 -14.81 9.25
CA HIS A 243 22.47 -13.84 8.71
C HIS A 243 21.83 -12.78 7.78
N ARG A 244 20.62 -13.02 7.25
CA ARG A 244 19.89 -12.08 6.38
C ARG A 244 18.95 -11.15 7.13
N LEU A 245 18.58 -11.51 8.36
CA LEU A 245 17.49 -10.84 9.08
C LEU A 245 17.74 -9.34 9.29
N ALA A 246 18.96 -8.98 9.68
CA ALA A 246 19.32 -7.58 9.92
C ALA A 246 19.30 -6.75 8.63
N GLU A 247 19.84 -7.32 7.54
CA GLU A 247 19.89 -6.72 6.22
C GLU A 247 18.48 -6.41 5.71
N VAL A 248 17.59 -7.40 5.68
CA VAL A 248 16.22 -7.22 5.17
C VAL A 248 15.39 -6.27 6.05
N ALA A 249 15.58 -6.31 7.36
CA ALA A 249 14.86 -5.44 8.29
C ALA A 249 15.31 -3.97 8.25
N ALA A 250 16.50 -3.69 7.73
CA ALA A 250 17.06 -2.35 7.60
C ALA A 250 16.62 -1.63 6.31
N LEU A 251 16.03 -2.36 5.36
CA LEU A 251 15.52 -1.79 4.12
C LEU A 251 14.37 -0.82 4.40
N THR A 252 14.32 0.26 3.62
CA THR A 252 13.23 1.25 3.68
C THR A 252 12.39 1.11 2.42
N VAL A 253 11.12 0.74 2.60
CA VAL A 253 10.15 0.63 1.51
C VAL A 253 8.82 1.17 1.99
N GLU A 254 8.19 1.98 1.15
CA GLU A 254 6.88 2.56 1.39
C GLU A 254 5.83 1.89 0.49
N PRO A 255 4.62 1.65 0.99
CA PRO A 255 3.58 1.00 0.21
C PRO A 255 2.93 1.94 -0.81
N ASN A 256 2.61 1.40 -1.98
CA ASN A 256 2.04 2.15 -3.10
C ASN A 256 0.51 2.05 -3.14
N GLY A 257 -0.19 2.98 -2.50
CA GLY A 257 -1.65 3.07 -2.54
C GLY A 257 -2.41 2.12 -1.60
N TYR A 258 -1.73 1.50 -0.65
CA TYR A 258 -2.33 0.66 0.39
C TYR A 258 -1.55 0.81 1.69
N ALA A 259 -2.16 0.44 2.79
CA ALA A 259 -1.58 0.55 4.11
C ALA A 259 -0.64 -0.61 4.45
N ASP A 260 0.48 -0.35 5.13
CA ASP A 260 1.46 -1.38 5.50
C ASP A 260 1.01 -2.32 6.64
N ARG A 261 -0.17 -2.11 7.23
CA ARG A 261 -0.66 -2.90 8.36
C ARG A 261 -2.18 -2.85 8.49
N GLY A 262 -2.75 -3.86 9.14
CA GLY A 262 -4.14 -3.85 9.53
C GLY A 262 -4.61 -5.17 10.11
N SER A 263 -5.85 -5.20 10.61
CA SER A 263 -6.47 -6.42 11.09
C SER A 263 -6.77 -7.39 9.95
N PHE A 264 -6.71 -8.68 10.26
CA PHE A 264 -7.35 -9.71 9.46
C PHE A 264 -8.84 -9.44 9.29
N LYS A 265 -9.35 -9.81 8.12
CA LYS A 265 -10.78 -9.95 7.87
C LYS A 265 -11.12 -11.43 8.05
N LEU A 266 -12.21 -11.66 8.77
CA LEU A 266 -12.80 -12.96 9.06
C LEU A 266 -14.22 -12.93 8.50
#